data_AF-C1EJH0-F1
#
_entry.id   AF-C1EJH0-F1
#
_cell.length_a   1.000
_cell.length_b   1.000
_cell.length_c   1.000
_cell.angle_alpha   90.00
_cell.angle_beta   90.00
_cell.angle_gamma   90.00
#
_symmetry.space_group_name_H-M   'P 1'
#
loop_
_entity.id
_entity.type
_entity.pdbx_description
1 polymer ?
#
loop_
_entity_poly.entity_id
_entity_poly.type
_entity_poly.pdbx_seq_one_letter_code
_entity_poly.pdbx_strand_id
1 'polypeptide(L)'
;QYEYKDHTADIQIHSWGDSMEECFAWAALAMFNYMTPLKRLASSALSAKGSAAGTRVEAHDAHSLLFAFLDELLFNFHTTMTVCNAVQVLPIERGNGTWRVRGTGVGKRFVDGVHEQGTEIKAITYSAMQIVERDEAAM
;
A
#
# COMPACT_ATOMS: atom_id res chain seq x y z
N GLN A 1 -17.03 -5.36 35.99
CA GLN A 1 -15.57 -5.17 36.16
C GLN A 1 -14.93 -5.29 34.78
N TYR A 2 -13.87 -4.55 34.49
CA TYR A 2 -13.13 -4.55 33.21
C TYR A 2 -11.63 -4.40 33.47
N GLU A 3 -10.79 -4.89 32.55
CA GLU A 3 -9.35 -4.62 32.48
C GLU A 3 -8.93 -4.38 31.03
N TYR A 4 -7.88 -3.59 30.81
CA TYR A 4 -7.25 -3.41 29.50
C TYR A 4 -5.91 -4.13 29.51
N LYS A 5 -5.54 -4.72 28.37
CA LYS A 5 -4.24 -5.33 28.14
C LYS A 5 -3.51 -4.59 27.05
N ASP A 6 -2.18 -4.61 27.10
CA ASP A 6 -1.35 -4.07 26.03
C ASP A 6 -1.66 -4.80 24.72
N HIS A 7 -2.11 -4.03 23.74
CA HIS A 7 -2.30 -4.47 22.37
C HIS A 7 -1.42 -3.59 21.49
N THR A 8 -0.21 -4.04 21.18
CA THR A 8 0.62 -3.41 20.15
C THR A 8 -0.06 -3.67 18.80
N ALA A 9 -0.85 -2.70 18.34
CA ALA A 9 -1.70 -2.83 17.15
C ALA A 9 -0.97 -2.52 15.85
N ASP A 10 0.20 -1.87 15.92
CA ASP A 10 0.89 -1.33 14.75
C ASP A 10 1.94 -2.31 14.22
N ILE A 11 2.19 -2.24 12.91
CA ILE A 11 3.32 -2.90 12.23
C ILE A 11 4.15 -1.89 11.47
N GLN A 12 5.44 -2.16 11.35
CA GLN A 12 6.32 -1.43 10.44
C GLN A 12 6.50 -2.23 9.14
N ILE A 13 6.11 -1.63 8.02
CA ILE A 13 6.37 -2.20 6.69
C ILE A 13 7.72 -1.68 6.22
N HIS A 14 8.60 -2.60 5.84
CA HIS A 14 9.86 -2.30 5.19
C HIS A 14 9.84 -2.87 3.77
N SER A 15 9.95 -1.97 2.79
CA SER A 15 10.01 -2.29 1.35
C SER A 15 11.24 -1.65 0.72
N TRP A 16 11.69 -2.21 -0.39
CA TRP A 16 12.82 -1.74 -1.18
C TRP A 16 12.57 -2.05 -2.65
N GLY A 17 13.36 -1.43 -3.53
CA GLY A 17 13.33 -1.62 -4.97
C GLY A 17 14.43 -0.81 -5.64
N ASP A 18 14.58 -0.96 -6.95
CA ASP A 18 15.61 -0.29 -7.75
C ASP A 18 15.29 1.20 -7.95
N SER A 19 14.05 1.61 -7.69
CA SER A 19 13.63 3.01 -7.68
C SER A 19 12.64 3.31 -6.56
N MET A 20 12.42 4.60 -6.29
CA MET A 20 11.40 5.05 -5.34
C MET A 20 10.00 4.58 -5.73
N GLU A 21 9.68 4.60 -7.02
CA GLU A 21 8.42 4.09 -7.58
C GLU A 21 8.23 2.61 -7.26
N GLU A 22 9.27 1.80 -7.46
CA GLU A 22 9.20 0.37 -7.16
C GLU A 22 9.05 0.13 -5.65
N CYS A 23 9.76 0.89 -4.83
CA CYS A 23 9.62 0.83 -3.37
C CYS A 23 8.18 1.18 -2.92
N PHE A 24 7.55 2.20 -3.52
CA PHE A 24 6.15 2.56 -3.26
C PHE A 24 5.19 1.43 -3.65
N ALA A 25 5.42 0.80 -4.81
CA ALA A 25 4.63 -0.34 -5.26
C ALA A 25 4.75 -1.52 -4.28
N TRP A 26 5.96 -1.85 -3.82
CA TRP A 26 6.19 -2.90 -2.85
C TRP A 26 5.60 -2.57 -1.47
N ALA A 27 5.64 -1.32 -1.02
CA ALA A 27 4.97 -0.88 0.21
C ALA A 27 3.46 -1.15 0.16
N ALA A 28 2.82 -0.80 -0.97
CA ALA A 28 1.40 -1.05 -1.20
C ALA A 28 1.08 -2.56 -1.22
N LEU A 29 1.89 -3.37 -1.90
CA LEU A 29 1.69 -4.81 -1.94
C LEU A 29 1.91 -5.46 -0.57
N ALA A 30 2.89 -4.99 0.21
CA ALA A 30 3.12 -5.46 1.58
C ALA A 30 1.93 -5.14 2.50
N MET A 31 1.38 -3.94 2.39
CA MET A 31 0.16 -3.53 3.09
C MET A 31 -1.00 -4.48 2.78
N PHE A 32 -1.29 -4.72 1.49
CA PHE A 32 -2.36 -5.62 1.10
C PHE A 32 -2.11 -7.08 1.48
N ASN A 33 -0.86 -7.54 1.39
CA ASN A 33 -0.50 -8.90 1.78
C ASN A 33 -0.68 -9.15 3.29
N TYR A 34 -0.52 -8.10 4.11
CA TYR A 34 -0.79 -8.17 5.55
C TYR A 34 -2.29 -8.30 5.85
N MET A 35 -3.15 -7.67 5.03
CA MET A 35 -4.60 -7.80 5.13
C MET A 35 -5.12 -9.15 4.62
N THR A 36 -4.53 -9.69 3.55
CA THR A 36 -4.87 -11.01 3.01
C THR A 36 -3.73 -11.52 2.11
N PRO A 37 -3.34 -12.81 2.20
CA PRO A 37 -2.24 -13.32 1.38
C PRO A 37 -2.49 -13.20 -0.13
N LEU A 38 -1.69 -12.36 -0.81
CA LEU A 38 -1.91 -11.99 -2.21
C LEU A 38 -1.82 -13.18 -3.18
N LYS A 39 -0.91 -14.13 -2.91
CA LYS A 39 -0.74 -15.34 -3.72
C LYS A 39 -2.04 -16.15 -3.78
N ARG A 40 -2.72 -16.31 -2.65
CA ARG A 40 -3.99 -17.07 -2.59
C ARG A 40 -5.14 -16.30 -3.20
N LEU A 41 -5.20 -14.99 -2.99
CA LEU A 41 -6.17 -14.12 -3.65
C LEU A 41 -6.05 -14.19 -5.19
N ALA A 42 -4.82 -14.13 -5.71
CA ALA A 42 -4.57 -14.21 -7.15
C ALA A 42 -5.05 -15.53 -7.78
N SER A 43 -4.92 -16.65 -7.07
CA SER A 43 -5.37 -17.97 -7.53
C SER A 43 -6.87 -18.24 -7.34
N SER A 44 -7.58 -17.48 -6.50
CA SER A 44 -9.01 -17.69 -6.24
C SER A 44 -9.88 -17.41 -7.47
N ALA A 45 -10.68 -18.39 -7.92
CA ALA A 45 -11.65 -18.21 -9.00
C ALA A 45 -12.95 -17.54 -8.54
N LEU A 46 -13.20 -17.48 -7.23
CA LEU A 46 -14.47 -17.01 -6.65
C LEU A 46 -14.57 -15.49 -6.53
N SER A 47 -13.49 -14.75 -6.74
CA SER A 47 -13.51 -13.29 -6.73
C SER A 47 -13.37 -12.70 -8.12
N ALA A 48 -14.28 -11.79 -8.46
CA ALA A 48 -14.27 -11.06 -9.71
C ALA A 48 -12.93 -10.29 -9.86
N LYS A 49 -12.42 -10.23 -11.10
CA LYS A 49 -11.32 -9.31 -11.43
C LYS A 49 -11.74 -7.90 -11.02
N GLY A 50 -10.98 -7.30 -10.11
CA GLY A 50 -11.08 -5.89 -9.78
C GLY A 50 -10.51 -5.07 -10.94
N SER A 51 -11.10 -3.91 -11.17
CA SER A 51 -10.60 -2.98 -12.18
C SER A 51 -9.27 -2.38 -11.77
N ALA A 52 -8.50 -1.94 -12.78
CA ALA A 52 -7.36 -1.07 -12.59
C ALA A 52 -7.86 0.25 -11.94
N ALA A 53 -7.62 0.43 -10.65
CA ALA A 53 -7.87 1.71 -9.99
C ALA A 53 -6.65 2.60 -10.21
N GLY A 54 -6.86 3.71 -10.92
CA GLY A 54 -5.84 4.73 -11.10
C GLY A 54 -5.77 5.60 -9.86
N THR A 55 -4.64 5.58 -9.15
CA THR A 55 -4.37 6.44 -8.01
C THR A 55 -3.53 7.62 -8.47
N ARG A 56 -3.95 8.85 -8.13
CA ARG A 56 -3.17 10.06 -8.36
C ARG A 56 -3.19 10.90 -7.10
N VAL A 57 -2.02 11.14 -6.52
CA VAL A 57 -1.87 11.96 -5.32
C VAL A 57 -0.79 13.01 -5.52
N GLU A 58 -0.92 14.11 -4.79
CA GLU A 58 0.01 15.23 -4.78
C GLU A 58 0.37 15.55 -3.32
N ALA A 59 1.64 15.87 -3.07
CA ALA A 59 2.15 16.16 -1.75
C ALA A 59 3.35 17.13 -1.80
N HIS A 60 3.90 17.51 -0.66
CA HIS A 60 4.96 18.51 -0.56
C HIS A 60 6.37 17.89 -0.43
N ASP A 61 6.45 16.63 -0.03
CA ASP A 61 7.71 15.88 0.08
C ASP A 61 7.47 14.37 -0.14
N ALA A 62 8.55 13.58 -0.11
CA ALA A 62 8.47 12.14 -0.33
C ALA A 62 7.67 11.39 0.76
N HIS A 63 7.73 11.83 2.02
CA HIS A 63 7.04 11.17 3.14
C HIS A 63 5.53 11.36 3.03
N SER A 64 5.10 12.61 2.83
CA SER A 64 3.70 12.96 2.59
C SER A 64 3.16 12.34 1.30
N LEU A 65 4.00 12.17 0.28
CA LEU A 65 3.62 11.46 -0.95
C LEU A 65 3.37 9.97 -0.71
N LEU A 66 4.27 9.30 0.04
CA LEU A 66 4.09 7.89 0.40
C LEU A 66 2.85 7.68 1.26
N PHE A 67 2.65 8.54 2.26
CA PHE A 67 1.46 8.54 3.10
C PHE A 67 0.20 8.63 2.26
N ALA A 68 0.07 9.67 1.43
CA ALA A 68 -1.12 9.91 0.62
C ALA A 68 -1.37 8.77 -0.37
N PHE A 69 -0.31 8.21 -0.94
CA PHE A 69 -0.41 7.09 -1.88
C PHE A 69 -0.97 5.83 -1.23
N LEU A 70 -0.44 5.43 -0.07
CA LEU A 70 -0.92 4.26 0.67
C LEU A 70 -2.31 4.49 1.24
N ASP A 71 -2.59 5.69 1.74
CA ASP A 71 -3.89 6.05 2.32
C ASP A 71 -5.01 6.05 1.28
N GLU A 72 -4.75 6.53 0.06
CA GLU A 72 -5.69 6.45 -1.06
C GLU A 72 -5.97 5.00 -1.47
N LEU A 73 -4.96 4.13 -1.49
CA LEU A 73 -5.16 2.70 -1.75
C LEU A 73 -5.96 2.01 -0.63
N LEU A 74 -5.68 2.38 0.63
CA LEU A 74 -6.40 1.88 1.80
C LEU A 74 -7.87 2.34 1.79
N PHE A 75 -8.12 3.59 1.44
CA PHE A 75 -9.46 4.14 1.25
C PHE A 75 -10.24 3.38 0.17
N ASN A 76 -9.59 3.11 -0.97
CA ASN A 76 -10.18 2.33 -2.05
C ASN A 76 -10.53 0.90 -1.60
N PHE A 77 -9.70 0.27 -0.75
CA PHE A 77 -10.04 -1.00 -0.12
C PHE A 77 -11.25 -0.89 0.80
N HIS A 78 -11.31 0.08 1.71
CA HIS A 78 -12.46 0.19 2.63
C HIS A 78 -13.78 0.51 1.91
N THR A 79 -13.74 1.19 0.76
CA THR A 79 -14.94 1.56 0.00
C THR A 79 -15.40 0.48 -0.98
N THR A 80 -14.47 -0.28 -1.57
CA THR A 80 -14.79 -1.24 -2.65
C THR A 80 -14.47 -2.69 -2.31
N MET A 81 -13.77 -2.93 -1.21
CA MET A 81 -13.12 -4.20 -0.85
C MET A 81 -12.09 -4.66 -1.88
N THR A 82 -11.58 -3.78 -2.74
CA THR A 82 -10.57 -4.17 -3.74
C THR A 82 -9.20 -4.31 -3.08
N VAL A 83 -8.63 -5.51 -3.17
CA VAL A 83 -7.26 -5.80 -2.74
C VAL A 83 -6.38 -5.88 -3.99
N CYS A 84 -5.36 -5.02 -4.07
CA CYS A 84 -4.44 -5.03 -5.20
C CYS A 84 -3.38 -6.12 -5.01
N ASN A 85 -3.21 -6.96 -6.04
CA ASN A 85 -2.17 -7.99 -6.08
C ASN A 85 -1.06 -7.68 -7.08
N ALA A 86 -1.19 -6.59 -7.83
CA ALA A 86 -0.15 -5.95 -8.60
C ALA A 86 -0.34 -4.44 -8.51
N VAL A 87 0.74 -3.70 -8.33
CA VAL A 87 0.75 -2.23 -8.29
C VAL A 87 1.87 -1.76 -9.19
N GLN A 88 1.56 -0.83 -10.09
CA GLN A 88 2.56 -0.13 -10.90
C GLN A 88 2.53 1.35 -10.49
N VAL A 89 3.72 1.92 -10.25
CA VAL A 89 3.88 3.34 -9.98
C VAL A 89 4.62 3.96 -11.17
N LEU A 90 4.06 5.04 -11.70
CA LEU A 90 4.68 5.82 -12.77
C LEU A 90 5.75 6.76 -12.19
N PRO A 91 6.71 7.24 -13.01
CA PRO A 91 7.76 8.13 -12.54
C PRO A 91 7.22 9.31 -11.72
N ILE A 92 7.81 9.52 -10.54
CA ILE A 92 7.42 10.59 -9.63
C ILE A 92 7.83 11.93 -10.23
N GLU A 93 6.84 12.81 -10.41
CA GLU A 93 7.06 14.17 -10.90
C GLU A 93 7.42 15.07 -9.71
N ARG A 94 8.56 15.74 -9.80
CA ARG A 94 9.07 16.69 -8.79
C ARG A 94 9.20 18.06 -9.44
N GLY A 95 8.48 19.08 -8.95
CA GLY A 95 8.59 20.44 -9.50
C GLY A 95 7.73 21.48 -8.79
N ASN A 96 8.19 22.74 -8.78
CA ASN A 96 7.48 23.88 -8.19
C ASN A 96 7.06 23.69 -6.71
N GLY A 97 7.83 22.92 -5.93
CA GLY A 97 7.51 22.63 -4.53
C GLY A 97 6.43 21.56 -4.33
N THR A 98 5.99 20.89 -5.40
CA THR A 98 5.01 19.81 -5.36
C THR A 98 5.62 18.53 -5.89
N TRP A 99 5.26 17.42 -5.25
CA TRP A 99 5.54 16.06 -5.69
C TRP A 99 4.24 15.42 -6.13
N ARG A 100 4.26 14.67 -7.23
CA ARG A 100 3.09 13.96 -7.74
C ARG A 100 3.46 12.54 -8.10
N VAL A 101 2.61 11.60 -7.70
CA VAL A 101 2.69 10.22 -8.12
C VAL A 101 1.38 9.78 -8.76
N ARG A 102 1.51 8.99 -9.83
CA ARG A 102 0.42 8.26 -10.44
C ARG A 102 0.73 6.78 -10.35
N GLY A 103 -0.26 5.96 -10.03
CA GLY A 103 -0.12 4.52 -10.00
C GLY A 103 -1.38 3.83 -10.47
N THR A 104 -1.23 2.55 -10.82
CA THR A 104 -2.31 1.68 -11.22
C THR A 104 -2.25 0.43 -10.35
N GLY A 105 -3.30 0.20 -9.55
CA GLY A 105 -3.49 -1.04 -8.81
C GLY A 105 -4.40 -1.99 -9.57
N VAL A 106 -3.96 -3.22 -9.79
CA VAL A 106 -4.79 -4.32 -10.32
C VAL A 106 -5.04 -5.29 -9.18
N GLY A 107 -6.30 -5.71 -9.03
CA GLY A 107 -6.70 -6.47 -7.86
C GLY A 107 -7.92 -7.35 -8.07
N LYS A 108 -8.43 -7.85 -6.96
CA LYS A 108 -9.70 -8.55 -6.87
C LYS A 108 -10.50 -8.03 -5.70
N ARG A 109 -11.82 -8.14 -5.78
CA ARG A 109 -12.67 -7.85 -4.64
C ARG A 109 -12.48 -8.92 -3.57
N PHE A 110 -12.15 -8.51 -2.36
CA PHE A 110 -12.14 -9.34 -1.17
C PHE A 110 -13.57 -9.74 -0.81
N VAL A 111 -13.75 -11.01 -0.43
CA VAL A 111 -15.03 -11.61 -0.08
C VAL A 111 -14.82 -12.33 1.24
N ASP A 112 -15.53 -11.87 2.25
CA ASP A 112 -15.50 -12.45 3.58
C ASP A 112 -15.99 -13.92 3.55
N GLY A 113 -15.36 -14.77 4.36
CA GLY A 113 -15.61 -16.22 4.39
C GLY A 113 -15.08 -17.01 3.19
N VAL A 114 -14.56 -16.34 2.14
CA VAL A 114 -13.95 -17.00 0.96
C VAL A 114 -12.44 -16.83 0.96
N HIS A 115 -11.95 -15.61 1.19
CA HIS A 115 -10.51 -15.37 1.25
C HIS A 115 -10.00 -15.46 2.69
N GLU A 116 -8.74 -15.85 2.81
CA GLU A 116 -8.05 -15.84 4.09
C GLU A 116 -7.96 -14.41 4.64
N GLN A 117 -8.40 -14.25 5.88
CA GLN A 117 -8.31 -13.01 6.61
C GLN A 117 -6.93 -12.92 7.27
N GLY A 118 -6.18 -11.88 6.92
CA GLY A 118 -5.04 -11.42 7.69
C GLY A 118 -5.49 -10.43 8.77
N THR A 119 -4.74 -9.34 8.93
CA THR A 119 -5.06 -8.29 9.90
C THR A 119 -5.54 -7.04 9.18
N GLU A 120 -6.66 -6.48 9.63
CA GLU A 120 -7.17 -5.20 9.14
C GLU A 120 -6.17 -4.07 9.45
N ILE A 121 -5.87 -3.25 8.46
CA ILE A 121 -5.10 -2.02 8.65
C ILE A 121 -6.10 -0.86 8.68
N LYS A 122 -6.08 -0.07 9.75
CA LYS A 122 -7.04 1.01 9.95
C LYS A 122 -6.59 2.34 9.40
N ALA A 123 -5.29 2.60 9.43
CA ALA A 123 -4.71 3.86 9.03
C ALA A 123 -3.24 3.69 8.64
N ILE A 124 -2.77 4.58 7.76
CA ILE A 124 -1.35 4.83 7.54
C ILE A 124 -0.89 5.86 8.58
N THR A 125 0.36 5.78 9.05
CA THR A 125 0.90 6.73 10.03
C THR A 125 2.27 7.24 9.62
N TYR A 126 2.65 8.41 10.12
CA TYR A 126 4.01 8.96 9.97
C TYR A 126 5.00 8.41 11.01
N SER A 127 4.53 7.59 11.96
CA SER A 127 5.35 7.08 13.05
C SER A 127 6.51 6.23 12.50
N ALA A 128 7.74 6.63 12.79
CA ALA A 128 8.96 5.98 12.31
C ALA A 128 9.01 5.78 10.78
N MET A 129 8.32 6.63 10.01
CA MET A 129 8.41 6.60 8.55
C MET A 129 9.80 7.08 8.11
N GLN A 130 10.46 6.28 7.26
CA GLN A 130 11.78 6.60 6.71
C GLN A 130 11.80 6.27 5.23
N ILE A 131 12.37 7.18 4.44
CA ILE A 131 12.69 6.95 3.03
C ILE A 131 14.18 7.15 2.87
N VAL A 132 14.89 6.08 2.50
CA VAL A 132 16.35 6.07 2.34
C VAL A 132 16.67 5.80 0.88
N GLU A 133 17.09 6.84 0.16
CA GLU A 133 17.66 6.70 -1.18
C GLU A 133 19.15 6.34 -1.01
N ARG A 134 19.56 5.18 -1.52
CA ARG A 134 20.96 4.76 -1.52
C ARG A 134 21.50 4.82 -2.94
N ASP A 135 22.60 5.53 -3.13
CA ASP A 135 23.33 5.48 -4.39
C ASP A 135 24.07 4.14 -4.49
N GLU A 136 23.90 3.40 -5.59
CA GLU A 136 24.65 2.16 -5.89
C GLU A 136 26.17 2.38 -5.86
N ALA A 137 26.64 3.62 -6.05
CA ALA A 137 28.06 3.98 -6.05
C ALA A 137 28.74 3.95 -4.66
N ALA A 138 28.00 3.67 -3.58
CA ALA A 138 28.51 3.65 -2.20
C ALA A 138 28.62 2.25 -1.58
N MET A 139 28.56 1.17 -2.39
CA MET A 139 28.89 -0.21 -2.00
C MET A 139 30.12 -0.73 -2.75
#